data_AF-A0AAU7CM95-F1
#
_entry.id   AF-A0AAU7CM95-F1
#
_cell.length_a   1.000
_cell.length_b   1.000
_cell.length_c   1.000
_cell.angle_alpha   90.00
_cell.angle_beta   90.00
_cell.angle_gamma   90.00
#
_symmetry.space_group_name_H-M   'P 1'
#
loop_
_entity.id
_entity.type
_entity.pdbx_description
1 polymer ?
#
loop_
_entity_poly.entity_id
_entity_poly.type
_entity_poly.pdbx_seq_one_letter_code
_entity_poly.pdbx_strand_id
1 'polypeptide(L)' 'MSHDIPAQTSIFATNVAASAWWVGDLLYRHGPSWQLVPPILIGAASLIGAIRGYANDRQARRHKDELHRIELERRKEST' A
#
# COMPACT_ATOMS: atom_id res chain seq x y z
N MET A 1 16.81 -3.70 9.68
CA MET A 1 15.47 -4.10 9.21
C MET A 1 14.97 -3.01 8.28
N SER A 2 15.23 -3.14 6.98
CA SER A 2 14.68 -2.23 5.98
C SER A 2 13.18 -2.50 5.90
N HIS A 3 12.39 -1.58 6.46
CA HIS A 3 10.96 -1.49 6.18
C HIS A 3 10.79 -1.03 4.75
N ASP A 4 11.12 -1.89 3.79
CA ASP A 4 10.88 -1.63 2.38
C ASP A 4 9.38 -1.79 2.16
N ILE A 5 8.58 -0.81 2.55
CA ILE A 5 7.20 -0.73 2.09
C ILE A 5 7.32 -0.57 0.56
N PRO A 6 6.76 -1.49 -0.23
CA PRO A 6 6.85 -1.42 -1.68
C PRO A 6 6.35 -0.04 -2.15
N ALA A 7 7.09 0.59 -3.06
CA ALA A 7 6.87 1.98 -3.48
C ALA A 7 5.42 2.27 -3.93
N GLN A 8 4.74 1.27 -4.48
CA GLN A 8 3.33 1.38 -4.84
C GLN A 8 2.41 1.50 -3.61
N THR A 9 2.64 0.71 -2.57
CA THR A 9 1.87 0.80 -1.31
C THR A 9 2.17 2.10 -0.58
N SER A 10 3.41 2.62 -0.63
CA SER A 10 3.73 3.91 0.01
C SER A 10 3.04 5.10 -0.67
N ILE A 11 2.92 5.08 -2.00
CA ILE A 11 2.18 6.12 -2.75
C ILE A 11 0.69 6.09 -2.36
N PHE A 12 0.07 4.92 -2.35
CA PHE A 12 -1.35 4.81 -1.97
C PHE A 12 -1.59 5.18 -0.50
N ALA A 13 -0.72 4.75 0.42
CA ALA A 13 -0.82 5.13 1.82
C ALA A 13 -0.71 6.65 2.02
N THR A 14 0.18 7.31 1.27
CA THR A 14 0.33 8.77 1.29
C THR A 14 -0.95 9.45 0.80
N ASN A 15 -1.55 8.96 -0.28
CA ASN A 15 -2.81 9.48 -0.79
C ASN A 15 -3.96 9.30 0.21
N VAL A 16 -4.04 8.15 0.89
CA VAL A 16 -5.03 7.94 1.97
C VAL A 16 -4.86 8.96 3.09
N ALA A 17 -3.63 9.18 3.56
CA ALA A 17 -3.35 10.13 4.61
C ALA A 17 -3.70 11.57 4.20
N ALA A 18 -3.32 11.96 2.98
CA ALA A 18 -3.66 13.28 2.43
C ALA A 18 -5.17 13.47 2.31
N SER A 19 -5.90 12.48 1.78
CA SER A 19 -7.36 12.52 1.68
C SER A 19 -8.02 12.60 3.06
N ALA A 20 -7.54 11.83 4.05
CA ALA A 20 -8.08 11.87 5.41
C ALA A 20 -7.89 13.25 6.07
N TRP A 21 -6.71 13.85 5.90
CA TRP A 21 -6.44 15.21 6.37
C TRP A 21 -7.38 16.22 5.72
N TRP A 22 -7.52 16.18 4.39
CA TRP A 22 -8.37 17.10 3.65
C TRP A 22 -9.85 16.98 4.05
N VAL A 23 -10.35 15.75 4.21
CA VAL A 23 -11.73 15.50 4.68
C VAL A 23 -11.92 16.05 6.10
N GLY A 24 -10.95 15.86 7.00
CA GLY A 24 -10.99 16.39 8.35
C GLY A 24 -11.00 17.92 8.40
N ASP A 25 -10.14 18.59 7.62
CA ASP A 25 -10.09 20.06 7.53
C ASP A 25 -11.40 20.64 6.96
N LEU A 26 -11.95 20.03 5.90
CA LEU A 26 -13.24 20.42 5.33
C LEU A 26 -14.39 20.25 6.33
N LEU A 27 -14.44 19.13 7.05
CA LEU A 27 -15.44 18.89 8.10
C LEU A 27 -15.34 19.91 9.22
N TYR A 28 -14.12 20.23 9.66
CA TYR A 28 -13.88 21.20 10.73
C TYR A 28 -14.31 22.62 10.33
N ARG A 29 -14.04 23.04 9.08
CA ARG A 29 -14.33 24.40 8.61
C ARG A 29 -15.75 24.61 8.13
N HIS A 30 -16.35 23.62 7.49
CA HIS A 30 -17.60 23.78 6.74
C HIS A 30 -18.72 22.83 7.19
N GLY A 31 -18.43 21.92 8.12
CA GLY A 31 -19.37 20.88 8.52
C GLY A 31 -19.59 19.80 7.45
N PRO A 32 -20.48 18.83 7.70
CA PRO A 32 -20.80 17.79 6.74
C PRO A 32 -21.54 18.37 5.53
N SER A 33 -20.92 18.32 4.36
CA SER A 33 -21.48 18.82 3.09
C SER A 33 -21.24 17.86 1.92
N TRP A 34 -22.01 17.99 0.85
CA TRP A 34 -21.88 17.16 -0.35
C TRP A 34 -20.52 17.31 -1.04
N GLN A 35 -19.78 18.38 -0.75
CA GLN A 35 -18.43 18.61 -1.26
C GLN A 35 -17.39 17.64 -0.67
N LEU A 36 -17.74 16.91 0.40
CA LEU A 36 -16.91 15.86 0.99
C LEU A 36 -16.94 14.54 0.21
N VAL A 37 -17.95 14.34 -0.66
CA VAL A 37 -18.10 13.09 -1.41
C VAL A 37 -16.89 12.81 -2.31
N PRO A 38 -16.40 13.76 -3.13
CA PRO A 38 -15.20 13.54 -3.94
C PRO A 38 -13.94 13.14 -3.15
N PRO A 39 -13.50 13.88 -2.09
CA PRO A 39 -12.29 13.51 -1.36
C PRO A 39 -12.42 12.20 -0.57
N ILE A 40 -13.62 11.86 -0.08
CA ILE A 40 -13.88 10.54 0.55
C ILE A 40 -13.71 9.41 -0.46
N LEU A 41 -14.25 9.56 -1.68
CA LEU A 41 -14.12 8.55 -2.74
C LEU A 41 -12.66 8.37 -3.17
N ILE A 42 -11.88 9.45 -3.29
CA ILE A 42 -10.44 9.38 -3.60
C ILE A 42 -9.68 8.64 -2.49
N GLY A 43 -9.98 8.95 -1.22
CA GLY A 43 -9.39 8.26 -0.08
C GLY A 43 -9.73 6.77 -0.06
N ALA A 44 -10.98 6.42 -0.30
CA ALA A 44 -11.44 5.03 -0.36
C ALA A 44 -10.79 4.24 -1.50
N ALA A 45 -10.72 4.82 -2.71
CA ALA A 45 -10.04 4.21 -3.85
C ALA A 45 -8.53 4.01 -3.57
N SER A 46 -7.89 4.98 -2.94
CA SER A 46 -6.48 4.90 -2.54
C SER A 46 -6.25 3.81 -1.50
N LEU A 47 -7.17 3.64 -0.54
CA LEU A 47 -7.10 2.59 0.48
C LEU A 47 -7.23 1.19 -0.14
N ILE A 48 -8.18 1.02 -1.07
CA ILE A 48 -8.33 -0.24 -1.81
C ILE A 48 -7.05 -0.54 -2.61
N GLY A 49 -6.47 0.48 -3.26
CA GLY A 49 -5.17 0.37 -3.95
C GLY A 49 -4.03 -0.04 -3.02
N ALA A 50 -3.94 0.56 -1.82
CA ALA A 50 -2.94 0.22 -0.82
C ALA A 50 -3.07 -1.24 -0.34
N ILE A 51 -4.28 -1.68 -0.02
CA ILE A 51 -4.56 -3.05 0.45
C ILE A 51 -4.20 -4.05 -0.63
N ARG A 52 -4.61 -3.80 -1.89
CA ARG A 52 -4.28 -4.66 -3.02
C ARG A 52 -2.78 -4.71 -3.28
N GLY A 53 -2.09 -3.57 -3.25
CA GLY A 53 -0.64 -3.48 -3.40
C GLY A 53 0.10 -4.25 -2.30
N TYR A 54 -0.37 -4.12 -1.06
CA TYR A 54 0.20 -4.85 0.07
C TYR A 54 0.01 -6.37 -0.05
N ALA A 55 -1.18 -6.82 -0.45
CA ALA A 55 -1.45 -8.24 -0.68
C ALA A 55 -0.58 -8.82 -1.80
N ASN A 56 -0.41 -8.07 -2.91
CA ASN A 56 0.40 -8.49 -4.04
C ASN A 56 1.90 -8.55 -3.67
N ASP A 57 2.41 -7.54 -2.95
CA ASP A 57 3.81 -7.53 -2.51
C ASP A 57 4.11 -8.67 -1.51
N ARG A 58 3.15 -9.00 -0.65
CA ARG A 58 3.27 -10.15 0.26
C ARG A 58 3.37 -11.48 -0.50
N GLN A 59 2.63 -11.64 -1.59
CA GLN A 59 2.74 -12.82 -2.45
C GLN A 59 4.06 -12.84 -3.23
N ALA A 60 4.47 -11.69 -3.77
CA ALA A 60 5.72 -11.55 -4.50
C ALA A 60 6.95 -11.86 -3.64
N ARG A 61 6.95 -11.45 -2.35
CA ARG A 61 8.01 -11.80 -1.39
C ARG A 61 8.10 -13.29 -1.13
N ARG A 62 6.95 -13.96 -0.88
CA ARG A 62 6.92 -15.42 -0.68
C ARG A 62 7.49 -16.16 -1.89
N HIS A 63 7.11 -15.73 -3.09
CA HIS A 63 7.62 -16.35 -4.31
C HIS A 63 9.12 -16.10 -4.52
N LYS A 64 9.61 -14.89 -4.19
CA LYS A 64 11.05 -14.58 -4.20
C LYS A 64 11.83 -15.42 -3.20
N ASP A 65 11.30 -15.61 -1.99
CA ASP A 65 11.96 -16.41 -0.94
C ASP A 65 12.03 -17.89 -1.33
N GLU A 66 10.98 -18.43 -1.96
CA GLU A 66 10.96 -19.79 -2.52
C GLU A 66 12.00 -19.97 -3.62
N LEU A 67 12.08 -19.03 -4.58
CA LEU A 67 13.10 -19.04 -5.63
C LEU A 67 14.51 -18.94 -5.06
N HIS A 68 14.74 -18.07 -4.08
CA HIS A 68 16.05 -17.92 -3.43
C HIS A 68 16.48 -19.20 -2.73
N ARG A 69 15.53 -19.91 -2.10
CA ARG A 69 15.80 -21.19 -1.44
C ARG A 69 16.20 -22.28 -2.43
N ILE A 70 15.48 -22.39 -3.55
CA ILE A 70 15.80 -23.34 -4.62
C ILE A 70 17.20 -23.06 -5.19
N GLU A 71 17.54 -21.80 -5.44
CA GLU A 71 18.86 -21.39 -5.94
C GLU A 71 20.00 -21.78 -4.97
N LEU A 72 19.78 -21.62 -3.66
CA LEU A 72 20.74 -21.99 -2.63
C LEU A 72 20.92 -23.51 -2.50
N GLU A 73 19.85 -24.29 -2.61
CA GLU A 73 19.91 -25.76 -2.63
C GLU A 73 20.66 -26.25 -3.87
N ARG A 74 20.40 -25.66 -5.04
CA ARG A 74 21.12 -25.96 -6.28
C ARG A 74 22.63 -25.67 -6.20
N ARG A 75 23.01 -24.55 -5.56
CA ARG A 75 24.44 -24.21 -5.35
C ARG A 75 25.13 -25.20 -4.41
N LYS A 76 24.43 -25.65 -3.36
CA LYS A 76 24.96 -26.64 -2.41
C LYS A 76 25.16 -28.02 -3.02
N GLU A 77 24.31 -28.43 -3.98
CA GLU A 77 24.50 -29.69 -4.71
C GLU A 77 25.64 -29.63 -5.75
N SER A 78 26.02 -28.42 -6.19
CA SER A 78 27.09 -28.21 -7.17
C SER A 78 28.50 -28.05 -6.58
N THR A 79 28.64 -28.13 -5.25
CA THR A 79 29.92 -28.02 -4.52
C THR A 79 30.24 -29.33 -3.83
#